data_AF-A0A5C7RBL7-F1
#
_entry.id   AF-A0A5C7RBL7-F1
#
_cell.length_a   1.000
_cell.length_b   1.000
_cell.length_c   1.000
_cell.angle_alpha   90.00
_cell.angle_beta   90.00
_cell.angle_gamma   90.00
#
_symmetry.space_group_name_H-M   'P 1'
#
loop_
_entity.id
_entity.type
_entity.pdbx_description
1 polymer ?
#
loop_
_entity_poly.entity_id
_entity_poly.type
_entity_poly.pdbx_seq_one_letter_code
_entity_poly.pdbx_strand_id
1 'polypeptide(L)' 'MPTALDRLLPIFLLLCSNVFMTFAWYGHLKYKTSPLPAAIAASWGIALFEYMLMVPANRWG' A
#
# COMPACT_ATOMS: atom_id res chain seq x y z
N MET A 1 7.16 -16.75 -23.67
CA MET A 1 6.40 -15.55 -24.07
C MET A 1 5.60 -15.08 -22.87
N PRO A 2 5.82 -13.86 -22.37
CA PRO A 2 5.08 -13.34 -21.22
C PRO A 2 3.59 -13.33 -21.54
N THR A 3 2.81 -13.86 -20.61
CA THR A 3 1.36 -13.98 -20.72
C THR A 3 0.68 -12.64 -20.43
N ALA A 4 -0.61 -12.53 -20.75
CA ALA A 4 -1.40 -11.35 -20.38
C ALA A 4 -1.40 -11.11 -18.85
N LEU A 5 -1.32 -12.18 -18.07
CA LEU A 5 -1.30 -12.15 -16.61
C LEU A 5 -0.03 -11.45 -16.10
N ASP A 6 1.13 -11.73 -16.69
CA ASP A 6 2.42 -11.11 -16.32
C ASP A 6 2.42 -9.59 -16.52
N ARG A 7 1.61 -9.07 -17.46
CA ARG A 7 1.48 -7.62 -17.71
C ARG A 7 0.44 -6.93 -16.83
N LEU A 8 -0.63 -7.63 -16.47
CA LEU A 8 -1.75 -7.06 -15.71
C LEU A 8 -1.55 -7.16 -14.20
N LEU A 9 -0.82 -8.17 -13.74
CA LEU A 9 -0.61 -8.44 -12.32
C LEU A 9 0.19 -7.33 -11.61
N PRO A 10 1.28 -6.77 -12.18
CA PRO A 10 1.96 -5.61 -11.60
C PRO A 10 1.04 -4.39 -11.45
N ILE A 11 0.20 -4.12 -12.47
CA ILE A 11 -0.74 -2.99 -12.45
C ILE A 11 -1.75 -3.17 -11.32
N PHE A 12 -2.31 -4.37 -11.18
CA PHE A 12 -3.26 -4.68 -10.12
C PHE A 12 -2.63 -4.55 -8.73
N LEU A 13 -1.43 -5.09 -8.54
CA LEU A 13 -0.70 -4.99 -7.27
C LEU A 13 -0.37 -3.54 -6.90
N LEU A 14 0.04 -2.70 -7.85
CA LEU A 14 0.28 -1.26 -7.62
C LEU A 14 -1.01 -0.51 -7.28
N LEU A 15 -2.13 -0.89 -7.90
CA LEU A 15 -3.44 -0.30 -7.63
C LEU A 15 -3.90 -0.66 -6.21
N CYS A 16 -3.78 -1.92 -5.81
CA CYS A 16 -4.03 -2.36 -4.44
C CYS A 16 -3.10 -1.66 -3.44
N SER A 17 -1.81 -1.54 -3.75
CA SER A 17 -0.84 -0.80 -2.93
C SER A 17 -1.27 0.66 -2.68
N ASN A 18 -1.70 1.36 -3.74
CA ASN A 18 -2.17 2.75 -3.64
C ASN A 18 -3.41 2.91 -2.76
N VAL A 19 -4.29 1.90 -2.72
CA VAL A 19 -5.46 1.91 -1.84
C VAL A 19 -5.02 1.92 -0.37
N PHE A 20 -4.04 1.10 0.02
CA PHE A 20 -3.49 1.11 1.39
C PHE A 20 -2.89 2.46 1.74
N MET A 21 -2.13 3.06 0.83
CA MET A 21 -1.52 4.37 1.08
C MET A 21 -2.59 5.48 1.22
N THR A 22 -3.66 5.40 0.44
CA THR A 22 -4.80 6.33 0.56
C THR A 22 -5.50 6.18 1.92
N PHE A 23 -5.66 4.94 2.42
CA PHE A 23 -6.21 4.71 3.76
C PHE A 23 -5.32 5.26 4.88
N ALA A 24 -4.00 5.07 4.79
CA ALA A 24 -3.06 5.66 5.75
C ALA A 24 -3.19 7.19 5.78
N TRP A 25 -3.22 7.82 4.61
CA TRP A 25 -3.36 9.27 4.49
C TRP A 25 -4.71 9.75 5.05
N TYR A 26 -5.83 9.16 4.62
CA TYR A 26 -7.15 9.56 5.10
C TYR A 26 -7.31 9.33 6.60
N GLY A 27 -6.77 8.23 7.14
CA GLY A 27 -6.72 7.96 8.56
C GLY A 27 -5.94 9.05 9.30
N HIS A 28 -4.76 9.43 8.79
CA HIS A 28 -3.96 10.50 9.37
C HIS A 28 -4.66 11.86 9.35
N LEU A 29 -5.33 12.22 8.24
CA LEU A 29 -6.10 13.47 8.12
C LEU A 29 -7.36 13.49 8.98
N LYS A 30 -8.02 12.34 9.16
CA LYS A 30 -9.27 12.24 9.94
C LYS A 30 -8.99 12.23 11.45
N TYR A 31 -7.90 11.61 11.89
CA TYR A 31 -7.58 11.42 13.30
C TYR A 31 -6.38 12.28 13.74
N LYS A 32 -6.44 13.59 13.49
CA LYS A 32 -5.35 14.54 13.83
C LYS A 32 -5.06 14.65 15.32
N THR A 33 -6.03 14.37 16.17
CA THR A 33 -5.93 14.41 17.64
C THR A 33 -5.59 13.05 18.25
N SER A 34 -5.37 12.02 17.43
CA SER A 34 -4.99 10.70 17.94
C SER A 34 -3.60 10.73 18.60
N PRO A 35 -3.35 9.89 19.62
CA PRO A 35 -2.04 9.80 20.25
C PRO A 35 -0.97 9.44 19.20
N LEU A 36 0.13 10.21 19.17
CA LEU A 36 1.26 9.99 18.27
C LEU A 36 1.72 8.52 18.19
N PRO A 37 1.87 7.76 19.29
CA PRO A 37 2.28 6.37 19.21
C PRO A 37 1.31 5.48 18.43
N ALA A 38 -0.01 5.72 18.59
CA ALA A 38 -1.04 4.96 17.89
C ALA A 38 -1.05 5.30 16.39
N ALA A 39 -0.91 6.58 16.04
CA ALA A 39 -0.81 7.01 14.65
C ALA A 39 0.43 6.43 13.95
N ILE A 40 1.58 6.39 14.64
CA ILE A 40 2.82 5.80 14.13
C ILE A 40 2.64 4.28 13.91
N ALA A 41 2.14 3.56 14.92
CA ALA A 41 1.95 2.12 14.84
C ALA A 41 0.96 1.73 13.72
N ALA A 42 -0.15 2.46 13.59
CA ALA A 42 -1.12 2.24 12.51
C ALA A 42 -0.51 2.52 11.14
N SER A 43 0.23 3.62 10.99
CA SER A 43 0.89 3.98 9.73
C SER A 43 1.93 2.93 9.32
N TRP A 44 2.73 2.42 10.26
CA TRP A 44 3.68 1.35 10.01
C TRP A 44 3.00 0.04 9.61
N GLY A 45 1.89 -0.32 10.27
CA GLY A 45 1.12 -1.50 9.91
C GLY A 45 0.61 -1.43 8.47
N ILE A 46 0.05 -0.28 8.07
CA ILE A 46 -0.46 -0.08 6.70
C ILE A 46 0.67 -0.06 5.67
N ALA A 47 1.78 0.61 5.96
CA ALA A 47 2.96 0.64 5.09
C ALA A 47 3.55 -0.75 4.85
N LEU A 48 3.52 -1.64 5.85
CA LEU A 48 3.99 -3.01 5.67
C LEU A 48 3.17 -3.75 4.59
N PHE A 49 1.85 -3.64 4.61
CA PHE A 49 0.98 -4.26 3.59
C PHE A 49 1.16 -3.63 2.21
N GLU A 50 1.32 -2.31 2.15
CA GLU A 50 1.68 -1.60 0.91
C GLU A 50 2.97 -2.18 0.30
N TYR A 51 4.04 -2.28 1.09
CA TYR A 51 5.33 -2.78 0.60
C TYR A 51 5.27 -4.24 0.15
N MET A 52 4.49 -5.10 0.84
CA MET A 52 4.29 -6.49 0.42
C MET A 52 3.68 -6.61 -0.98
N LEU A 53 2.91 -5.62 -1.42
CA LEU A 53 2.31 -5.58 -2.77
C LEU A 53 3.20 -4.84 -3.77
N MET A 54 3.78 -3.72 -3.37
CA MET A 54 4.58 -2.87 -4.25
C MET A 54 5.90 -3.52 -4.68
N VAL A 55 6.60 -4.21 -3.78
CA VAL A 55 7.89 -4.87 -4.10
C VAL A 55 7.75 -5.96 -5.17
N PRO A 56 6.81 -6.93 -5.08
CA PRO A 56 6.63 -7.92 -6.14
C PRO A 56 6.11 -7.27 -7.42
N ALA A 57 5.23 -6.27 -7.33
CA ALA A 57 4.76 -5.55 -8.52
C ALA A 57 5.91 -4.94 -9.33
N ASN A 58 6.84 -4.27 -8.65
CA ASN A 58 7.98 -3.62 -9.30
C ASN A 58 9.10 -4.61 -9.71
N ARG A 59 9.07 -5.84 -9.21
CA ARG A 59 10.03 -6.91 -9.58
C ARG A 59 9.53 -7.80 -10.70
N TRP A 60 8.22 -7.95 -10.86
CA TRP A 60 7.59 -8.78 -11.88
C TRP A 60 7.11 -7.98 -13.10
N GLY A 61 6.94 -6.67 -12.95
CA GLY A 61 6.65 -5.74 -14.06
C GLY A 61 7.88 -5.28 -14.83
#